data_AF-A0A9P6TIY2-F1
#
_entry.id   AF-A0A9P6TIY2-F1
#
_cell.length_a   1.000
_cell.length_b   1.000
_cell.length_c   1.000
_cell.angle_alpha   90.00
_cell.angle_beta   90.00
_cell.angle_gamma   90.00
#
_symmetry.space_group_name_H-M   'P 1'
#
loop_
_entity.id
_entity.type
_entity.pdbx_description
1 polymer ?
#
loop_
_entity_poly.entity_id
_entity_poly.type
_entity_poly.pdbx_seq_one_letter_code
_entity_poly.pdbx_strand_id
1 'polypeptide(L)'
;MPTLSTPSRPKEAKLFRNNRSQAVRIPVEFELPGDRVLIHREGGKLIIEAVTRPTNIVELLAEWRKEAPLGPEDQGYLLDTNIISDVIRSPDGLAARRIEQVGPKEIFTSIIVASELRYGCAKKGSPKLLTKVEGILETIPVLPLDIPADAEYGGIRAELEATGQPIGMNDLLIAAHAYALGLTLVTNNTREFSRIRSLNVENWLER
;
A
#
# COMPACT_ATOMS: atom_id res chain seq x y z
N MET A 1 26.64 -15.01 -11.38
CA MET A 1 27.60 -15.31 -10.29
C MET A 1 27.90 -14.00 -9.58
N PRO A 2 27.44 -13.75 -8.35
CA PRO A 2 27.89 -12.58 -7.60
C PRO A 2 29.30 -12.88 -7.05
N THR A 3 30.26 -12.01 -7.36
CA THR A 3 31.62 -12.07 -6.83
C THR A 3 31.60 -11.72 -5.34
N LEU A 4 31.93 -12.70 -4.49
CA LEU A 4 32.23 -12.49 -3.08
C LEU A 4 33.37 -11.48 -2.95
N SER A 5 33.10 -10.30 -2.40
CA SER A 5 34.15 -9.33 -2.07
C SER A 5 34.96 -9.82 -0.88
N THR A 6 36.28 -9.86 -1.05
CA THR A 6 37.22 -10.26 0.01
C THR A 6 37.11 -9.28 1.18
N PRO A 7 37.01 -9.73 2.44
CA PRO A 7 36.94 -8.82 3.58
C PRO A 7 38.22 -8.00 3.70
N SER A 8 38.08 -6.67 3.71
CA SER A 8 39.20 -5.75 3.93
C SER A 8 39.67 -5.81 5.39
N ARG A 9 40.98 -5.76 5.61
CA ARG A 9 41.55 -5.77 6.98
C ARG A 9 41.21 -4.46 7.70
N PRO A 10 40.84 -4.49 9.00
CA PRO A 10 40.54 -3.28 9.76
C PRO A 10 41.70 -2.27 9.75
N LYS A 11 41.38 -0.98 9.63
CA LYS A 11 42.31 0.13 9.81
C LYS A 11 41.77 1.13 10.81
N GLU A 12 42.67 1.74 11.57
CA GLU A 12 42.33 2.84 12.46
C GLU A 12 42.11 4.13 11.64
N ALA A 13 40.99 4.80 11.87
CA ALA A 13 40.64 6.06 11.21
C ALA A 13 40.37 7.15 12.27
N LYS A 14 40.85 8.36 12.01
CA LYS A 14 40.61 9.50 12.91
C LYS A 14 39.18 10.02 12.74
N LEU A 15 38.50 10.18 13.87
CA LEU A 15 37.23 10.89 13.94
C LEU A 15 37.47 12.40 14.09
N PHE A 16 36.64 13.20 13.44
CA PHE A 16 36.64 14.66 13.61
C PHE A 16 35.22 15.20 13.74
N ARG A 17 35.10 16.42 14.27
CA ARG A 17 33.83 17.10 14.45
C ARG A 17 33.48 17.91 13.20
N ASN A 18 32.24 17.78 12.75
CA ASN A 18 31.63 18.66 11.76
C ASN A 18 30.32 19.19 12.37
N ASN A 19 30.37 20.37 12.99
CA ASN A 19 29.28 20.93 13.78
C ASN A 19 28.77 19.95 14.86
N ARG A 20 27.48 19.60 14.78
CA ARG A 20 26.82 18.65 15.70
C ARG A 20 27.12 17.18 15.37
N SER A 21 27.75 16.90 14.22
CA SER A 21 28.03 15.54 13.74
C SER A 21 29.49 15.13 13.93
N GLN A 22 29.73 13.82 13.97
CA GLN A 22 31.06 13.23 13.81
C GLN A 22 31.24 12.78 12.37
N ALA A 23 32.46 12.92 11.85
CA ALA A 23 32.82 12.47 10.52
C ALA A 23 34.08 11.60 10.59
N VAL A 24 34.14 10.63 9.69
CA VAL A 24 35.28 9.76 9.44
C VAL A 24 35.63 9.89 7.96
N ARG A 25 36.93 9.97 7.64
CA ARG A 25 37.37 9.86 6.24
C ARG A 25 37.45 8.37 5.92
N ILE A 26 36.63 7.93 4.97
CA ILE A 26 36.65 6.55 4.47
C ILE A 26 37.81 6.45 3.46
N PRO A 27 38.85 5.65 3.71
CA PRO A 27 39.93 5.43 2.74
C PRO A 27 39.39 4.76 1.47
N VAL A 28 40.05 4.98 0.34
CA VAL A 28 39.60 4.48 -0.98
C VAL A 28 39.42 2.95 -1.01
N GLU A 29 40.21 2.20 -0.25
CA GLU A 29 40.08 0.75 -0.16
C GLU A 29 38.84 0.27 0.62
N PHE A 30 38.11 1.17 1.29
CA PHE A 30 36.82 0.93 1.95
C PHE A 30 35.70 1.74 1.28
N GLU A 31 35.93 2.27 0.08
CA GLU A 31 34.93 3.05 -0.64
C GLU A 31 33.66 2.22 -0.87
N LEU A 32 32.53 2.77 -0.42
CA LEU A 32 31.22 2.19 -0.62
C LEU A 32 30.70 2.62 -2.00
N PRO A 33 30.06 1.71 -2.77
CA PRO A 33 29.46 2.09 -4.04
C PRO A 33 28.32 3.10 -3.84
N GLY A 34 28.18 4.06 -4.77
CA GLY A 34 27.10 5.05 -4.78
C GLY A 34 27.41 6.34 -4.01
N ASP A 35 26.41 7.21 -3.85
CA ASP A 35 26.52 8.54 -3.22
C ASP A 35 25.78 8.62 -1.86
N ARG A 36 25.20 7.51 -1.41
CA ARG A 36 24.38 7.43 -0.19
C ARG A 36 24.67 6.16 0.59
N VAL A 37 24.56 6.28 1.91
CA VAL A 37 24.78 5.17 2.85
C VAL A 37 23.70 5.15 3.91
N LEU A 38 23.35 3.96 4.40
CA LEU A 38 22.62 3.77 5.64
C LEU A 38 23.61 3.73 6.79
N ILE A 39 23.27 4.38 7.90
CA ILE A 39 24.08 4.39 9.11
C ILE A 39 23.20 3.92 10.26
N HIS A 40 23.58 2.83 10.89
CA HIS A 40 22.90 2.31 12.08
C HIS A 40 23.92 1.77 13.09
N ARG A 41 23.44 1.47 14.31
CA ARG A 41 24.29 1.00 15.41
C ARG A 41 23.83 -0.37 15.86
N GLU A 42 24.76 -1.34 15.86
CA GLU A 42 24.54 -2.67 16.41
C GLU A 42 25.52 -2.89 17.57
N GLY A 43 24.97 -2.87 18.80
CA GLY A 43 25.77 -2.89 20.02
C GLY A 43 26.82 -1.77 20.05
N GLY A 44 28.09 -2.13 20.15
CA GLY A 44 29.23 -1.20 20.16
C GLY A 44 29.73 -0.75 18.79
N LYS A 45 29.14 -1.23 17.68
CA LYS A 45 29.62 -0.99 16.31
C LYS A 45 28.73 0.01 15.58
N LEU A 46 29.35 0.93 14.83
CA LEU A 46 28.67 1.76 13.84
C LEU A 46 28.76 1.05 12.49
N ILE A 47 27.62 0.67 11.94
CA ILE A 47 27.53 -0.03 10.65
C ILE A 47 27.15 1.00 9.60
N ILE A 48 27.90 1.02 8.49
CA ILE A 48 27.66 1.89 7.34
C ILE A 48 27.54 0.99 6.12
N GLU A 49 26.39 1.02 5.47
CA GLU A 49 26.08 0.17 4.31
C GLU A 49 25.77 1.03 3.10
N ALA A 50 26.23 0.62 1.92
CA ALA A 50 25.90 1.30 0.68
C ALA A 50 24.40 1.22 0.39
N VAL A 51 23.80 2.33 -0.02
CA VAL A 51 22.45 2.30 -0.59
C VAL A 51 22.60 1.94 -2.06
N THR A 52 22.41 0.67 -2.41
CA THR A 52 22.15 0.28 -3.80
C THR A 52 20.80 0.86 -4.19
N ARG A 53 20.78 1.83 -5.11
CA ARG A 53 19.55 2.16 -5.82
C ARG A 53 19.39 1.16 -6.95
N PRO A 54 18.18 0.63 -7.16
CA PRO A 54 17.92 -0.22 -8.30
C PRO A 54 18.15 0.57 -9.57
N THR A 55 18.99 0.02 -10.44
CA THR A 55 19.47 0.69 -11.67
C THR A 55 18.40 0.72 -12.76
N ASN A 56 17.33 -0.05 -12.58
CA ASN A 56 16.19 -0.11 -13.47
C ASN A 56 14.92 -0.54 -12.72
N ILE A 57 13.78 -0.37 -13.38
CA ILE A 57 12.46 -0.68 -12.84
C ILE A 57 12.31 -2.16 -12.44
N VAL A 58 13.05 -3.09 -13.07
CA VAL A 58 12.96 -4.53 -12.79
C VAL A 58 13.67 -4.89 -11.48
N GLU A 59 14.82 -4.29 -11.21
CA GLU A 59 15.53 -4.42 -9.93
C GLU A 59 14.75 -3.75 -8.79
N LEU A 60 14.12 -2.60 -9.07
CA LEU A 60 13.26 -1.88 -8.12
C LEU A 60 12.06 -2.75 -7.70
N LEU A 61 11.40 -3.40 -8.67
CA LEU A 61 10.30 -4.31 -8.42
C LEU A 61 10.73 -5.62 -7.73
N ALA A 62 11.96 -6.09 -7.99
CA ALA A 62 12.51 -7.29 -7.33
C ALA A 62 12.94 -7.02 -5.88
N GLU A 63 13.36 -5.80 -5.56
CA GLU A 63 13.59 -5.32 -4.19
C GLU A 63 12.27 -5.10 -3.45
N TRP A 64 11.24 -4.57 -4.10
CA TRP A 64 9.90 -4.41 -3.52
C TRP A 64 9.22 -5.73 -3.19
N ARG A 65 9.61 -6.83 -3.86
CA ARG A 65 9.15 -8.18 -3.51
C ARG A 65 9.82 -8.76 -2.26
N LYS A 66 10.85 -8.08 -1.72
CA LYS A 66 11.59 -8.47 -0.51
C LYS A 66 11.22 -7.64 0.72
N GLU A 67 10.51 -6.53 0.55
CA GLU A 67 9.94 -5.79 1.68
C GLU A 67 8.64 -6.49 2.13
N ALA A 68 8.47 -6.60 3.45
CA ALA A 68 7.25 -7.17 4.00
C ALA A 68 6.06 -6.28 3.60
N PRO A 69 4.88 -6.87 3.32
CA PRO A 69 3.67 -6.08 3.15
C PRO A 69 3.44 -5.17 4.35
N LEU A 70 2.68 -4.08 4.14
CA LEU A 70 2.30 -3.06 5.11
C LEU A 70 2.28 -3.60 6.54
N GLY A 71 3.00 -2.94 7.45
CA GLY A 71 3.00 -3.32 8.84
C GLY A 71 1.60 -3.12 9.45
N PRO A 72 1.24 -3.84 10.52
CA PRO A 72 -0.05 -3.71 11.20
C PRO A 72 -0.34 -2.30 11.79
N GLU A 73 0.60 -1.37 11.67
CA GLU A 73 0.56 -0.01 12.18
C GLU A 73 0.28 1.04 11.07
N ASP A 74 0.36 0.66 9.79
CA ASP A 74 0.13 1.58 8.66
C ASP A 74 -1.37 1.71 8.39
N GLN A 75 -1.98 2.80 8.89
CA GLN A 75 -3.38 3.13 8.63
C GLN A 75 -3.57 3.51 7.16
N GLY A 76 -4.36 2.73 6.43
CA GLY A 76 -4.74 3.02 5.05
C GLY A 76 -6.22 2.74 4.78
N TYR A 77 -6.69 3.23 3.64
CA TYR A 77 -8.08 3.22 3.24
C TYR A 77 -8.26 2.40 1.96
N LEU A 78 -9.19 1.45 1.99
CA LEU A 78 -9.63 0.72 0.80
C LEU A 78 -10.96 1.33 0.31
N LEU A 79 -10.94 1.97 -0.86
CA LEU A 79 -12.14 2.59 -1.42
C LEU A 79 -13.01 1.56 -2.14
N ASP A 80 -14.29 1.56 -1.80
CA ASP A 80 -15.34 0.77 -2.45
C ASP A 80 -15.82 1.41 -3.78
N THR A 81 -16.49 0.62 -4.62
CA THR A 81 -16.99 0.99 -5.95
C THR A 81 -17.88 2.22 -5.92
N ASN A 82 -18.74 2.35 -4.90
CA ASN A 82 -19.65 3.49 -4.78
C ASN A 82 -18.92 4.81 -4.48
N ILE A 83 -17.81 4.77 -3.74
CA ILE A 83 -17.00 5.96 -3.43
C ILE A 83 -16.26 6.41 -4.68
N ILE A 84 -15.60 5.49 -5.39
CA ILE A 84 -14.90 5.82 -6.64
C ILE A 84 -15.89 6.32 -7.70
N SER A 85 -17.05 5.68 -7.81
CA SER A 85 -18.11 6.13 -8.72
C SER A 85 -18.60 7.54 -8.39
N ASP A 86 -18.64 7.91 -7.12
CA ASP A 86 -19.00 9.26 -6.70
C ASP A 86 -17.95 10.28 -7.11
N VAL A 87 -16.67 10.01 -6.87
CA VAL A 87 -15.55 10.89 -7.26
C VAL A 87 -15.54 11.14 -8.77
N ILE A 88 -15.81 10.12 -9.59
CA ILE A 88 -15.90 10.25 -11.06
C ILE A 88 -17.03 11.20 -11.49
N ARG A 89 -18.15 11.14 -10.76
CA ARG A 89 -19.37 11.92 -11.04
C ARG A 89 -19.28 13.34 -10.49
N SER A 90 -18.65 13.49 -9.34
CA SER A 90 -18.57 14.72 -8.55
C SER A 90 -17.13 14.96 -8.07
N PRO A 91 -16.22 15.42 -8.95
CA PRO A 91 -14.80 15.60 -8.63
C PRO A 91 -14.51 16.63 -7.54
N ASP A 92 -15.44 17.55 -7.26
CA ASP A 92 -15.33 18.54 -6.17
C ASP A 92 -16.17 18.17 -4.92
N GLY A 93 -16.69 16.94 -4.89
CA GLY A 93 -17.58 16.40 -3.87
C GLY A 93 -16.88 16.06 -2.55
N LEU A 94 -17.64 15.55 -1.58
CA LEU A 94 -17.13 15.25 -0.24
C LEU A 94 -16.03 14.17 -0.26
N ALA A 95 -16.25 13.07 -0.98
CA ALA A 95 -15.27 12.00 -1.10
C ALA A 95 -13.97 12.49 -1.76
N ALA A 96 -14.06 13.30 -2.81
CA ALA A 96 -12.86 13.83 -3.48
C ALA A 96 -12.04 14.73 -2.54
N ARG A 97 -12.69 15.60 -1.76
CA ARG A 97 -12.00 16.44 -0.76
C ARG A 97 -11.38 15.60 0.36
N ARG A 98 -12.03 14.52 0.80
CA ARG A 98 -11.45 13.59 1.78
C ARG A 98 -10.21 12.89 1.23
N ILE A 99 -10.26 12.44 -0.03
CA ILE A 99 -9.10 11.86 -0.73
C ILE A 99 -7.92 12.86 -0.78
N GLU A 100 -8.19 14.13 -1.09
CA GLU A 100 -7.16 15.18 -1.10
C GLU A 100 -6.56 15.44 0.29
N GLN A 101 -7.36 15.35 1.36
CA GLN A 101 -6.92 15.59 2.74
C GLN A 101 -6.06 14.45 3.30
N VAL A 102 -6.46 13.20 3.05
CA VAL A 102 -5.71 12.01 3.47
C VAL A 102 -4.42 11.89 2.64
N GLY A 103 -4.51 12.19 1.34
CA GLY A 103 -3.39 12.12 0.42
C GLY A 103 -3.19 10.72 -0.19
N PRO A 104 -2.51 10.64 -1.34
CA PRO A 104 -2.53 9.45 -2.19
C PRO A 104 -1.73 8.25 -1.64
N LYS A 105 -0.92 8.42 -0.59
CA LYS A 105 -0.07 7.36 -0.04
C LYS A 105 -0.82 6.36 0.84
N GLU A 106 -2.01 6.72 1.29
CA GLU A 106 -2.82 5.94 2.23
C GLU A 106 -4.12 5.45 1.60
N ILE A 107 -4.30 5.62 0.28
CA ILE A 107 -5.56 5.34 -0.41
C ILE A 107 -5.35 4.28 -1.49
N PHE A 108 -6.16 3.24 -1.42
CA PHE A 108 -6.08 2.06 -2.27
C PHE A 108 -7.48 1.67 -2.76
N THR A 109 -7.54 0.78 -3.75
CA THR A 109 -8.79 0.09 -4.08
C THR A 109 -8.55 -1.39 -4.41
N SER A 110 -9.60 -2.20 -4.34
CA SER A 110 -9.53 -3.63 -4.60
C SER A 110 -9.58 -3.93 -6.10
N ILE A 111 -8.89 -4.97 -6.55
CA ILE A 111 -9.06 -5.53 -7.91
C ILE A 111 -10.52 -5.89 -8.21
N ILE A 112 -11.31 -6.24 -7.18
CA ILE A 112 -12.74 -6.51 -7.30
C ILE A 112 -13.49 -5.23 -7.69
N VAL A 113 -13.22 -4.11 -7.02
CA VAL A 113 -13.78 -2.79 -7.34
C VAL A 113 -13.39 -2.35 -8.76
N ALA A 114 -12.12 -2.51 -9.13
CA ALA A 114 -11.66 -2.22 -10.49
C ALA A 114 -12.42 -3.06 -11.54
N SER A 115 -12.71 -4.33 -11.24
CA SER A 115 -13.50 -5.21 -12.10
C SER A 115 -14.94 -4.74 -12.23
N GLU A 116 -15.58 -4.30 -11.15
CA GLU A 116 -16.94 -3.75 -11.18
C GLU A 116 -17.04 -2.47 -12.00
N LEU A 117 -16.07 -1.56 -11.85
CA LEU A 117 -16.01 -0.31 -12.60
C LEU A 117 -15.84 -0.57 -14.11
N ARG A 118 -14.93 -1.48 -14.48
CA ARG A 118 -14.72 -1.88 -15.88
C ARG A 118 -15.93 -2.60 -16.47
N TYR A 119 -16.58 -3.47 -15.69
CA TYR A 119 -17.87 -4.08 -16.08
C TYR A 119 -18.94 -3.00 -16.32
N GLY A 120 -19.05 -2.01 -15.44
CA GLY A 120 -19.97 -0.89 -15.60
C GLY A 120 -19.71 -0.08 -16.88
N CYS A 121 -18.44 0.12 -17.24
CA CYS A 121 -18.04 0.76 -18.49
C CYS A 121 -18.44 -0.08 -19.71
N ALA A 122 -18.12 -1.37 -19.70
CA ALA A 122 -18.46 -2.30 -20.78
C ALA A 122 -19.97 -2.37 -21.01
N LYS A 123 -20.75 -2.47 -19.93
CA LYS A 123 -22.22 -2.51 -19.98
C LYS A 123 -22.83 -1.24 -20.57
N LYS A 124 -22.26 -0.06 -20.26
CA LYS A 124 -22.74 1.23 -20.78
C LYS A 124 -22.24 1.55 -22.19
N GLY A 125 -21.15 0.92 -22.63
CA GLY A 125 -20.54 1.17 -23.94
C GLY A 125 -20.05 2.62 -24.13
N SER A 126 -19.63 3.31 -23.06
CA SER A 126 -19.21 4.71 -23.11
C SER A 126 -17.69 4.86 -23.02
N PRO A 127 -16.99 5.20 -24.13
CA PRO A 127 -15.54 5.42 -24.12
C PRO A 127 -15.13 6.54 -23.17
N LYS A 128 -15.93 7.61 -23.09
CA LYS A 128 -15.69 8.74 -22.17
C LYS A 128 -15.69 8.31 -20.71
N LEU A 129 -16.59 7.39 -20.33
CA LEU A 129 -16.62 6.85 -18.96
C LEU A 129 -15.40 5.96 -18.71
N LEU A 130 -15.03 5.12 -19.68
CA LEU A 130 -13.86 4.26 -19.58
C LEU A 130 -12.57 5.07 -19.36
N THR A 131 -12.35 6.14 -20.15
CA THR A 131 -11.18 7.02 -19.96
C THR A 131 -11.14 7.63 -18.55
N LYS A 132 -12.29 8.01 -17.99
CA LYS A 132 -12.34 8.53 -16.62
C LYS A 132 -12.03 7.47 -15.57
N VAL A 133 -12.57 6.26 -15.73
CA VAL A 133 -12.32 5.14 -14.83
C VAL A 133 -10.85 4.74 -14.86
N GLU A 134 -10.28 4.52 -16.05
CA GLU A 134 -8.86 4.14 -16.16
C GLU A 134 -7.94 5.24 -15.61
N GLY A 135 -8.24 6.52 -15.85
CA GLY A 135 -7.44 7.61 -15.26
C GLY A 135 -7.42 7.61 -13.73
N ILE A 136 -8.52 7.23 -13.08
CA ILE A 136 -8.52 7.06 -11.61
C ILE A 136 -7.78 5.79 -11.20
N LEU A 137 -7.99 4.67 -11.88
CA LEU A 137 -7.31 3.40 -11.57
C LEU A 137 -5.80 3.43 -11.84
N GLU A 138 -5.32 4.33 -12.70
CA GLU A 138 -3.89 4.62 -12.90
C GLU A 138 -3.32 5.48 -11.76
N THR A 139 -4.17 6.25 -11.06
CA THR A 139 -3.75 7.17 -9.99
C THR A 139 -3.81 6.50 -8.61
N ILE A 140 -4.88 5.74 -8.33
CA ILE A 140 -5.09 5.03 -7.07
C ILE A 140 -4.57 3.60 -7.23
N PRO A 141 -3.60 3.14 -6.40
CA PRO A 141 -3.11 1.78 -6.48
C PRO A 141 -4.23 0.75 -6.31
N VAL A 142 -4.34 -0.15 -7.29
CA VAL A 142 -5.27 -1.28 -7.28
C VAL A 142 -4.58 -2.50 -6.69
N LEU A 143 -5.01 -2.94 -5.52
CA LEU A 143 -4.41 -4.06 -4.80
C LEU A 143 -4.93 -5.41 -5.34
N PRO A 144 -4.04 -6.39 -5.58
CA PRO A 144 -4.45 -7.74 -5.93
C PRO A 144 -5.11 -8.43 -4.73
N LEU A 145 -6.12 -9.26 -4.99
CA LEU A 145 -6.68 -10.11 -3.95
C LEU A 145 -5.75 -11.32 -3.76
N ASP A 146 -4.99 -11.31 -2.67
CA ASP A 146 -4.02 -12.36 -2.33
C ASP A 146 -4.33 -12.97 -0.96
N ILE A 147 -3.64 -14.07 -0.62
CA ILE A 147 -3.71 -14.67 0.71
C ILE A 147 -3.25 -13.66 1.79
N PRO A 148 -3.88 -13.61 2.97
CA PRO A 148 -4.87 -14.56 3.49
C PRO A 148 -6.34 -14.18 3.26
N ALA A 149 -6.68 -13.34 2.26
CA ALA A 149 -8.05 -12.86 2.06
C ALA A 149 -9.08 -13.99 1.79
N ASP A 150 -8.64 -15.14 1.30
CA ASP A 150 -9.43 -16.35 1.12
C ASP A 150 -9.90 -16.96 2.46
N ALA A 151 -9.01 -17.01 3.46
CA ALA A 151 -9.33 -17.47 4.80
C ALA A 151 -10.30 -16.50 5.49
N GLU A 152 -10.04 -15.20 5.39
CA GLU A 152 -10.90 -14.16 5.96
C GLU A 152 -12.30 -14.18 5.32
N TYR A 153 -12.39 -14.36 4.01
CA TYR A 153 -13.65 -14.54 3.31
C TYR A 153 -14.47 -15.69 3.91
N GLY A 154 -13.84 -16.85 4.11
CA GLY A 154 -14.51 -18.03 4.67
C GLY A 154 -15.06 -17.78 6.07
N GLY A 155 -14.26 -17.16 6.93
CA GLY A 155 -14.66 -16.81 8.30
C GLY A 155 -15.81 -15.81 8.34
N ILE A 156 -15.67 -14.69 7.63
CA ILE A 156 -16.67 -13.63 7.57
C ILE A 156 -18.00 -14.17 6.99
N ARG A 157 -17.93 -14.97 5.93
CA ARG A 157 -19.13 -15.55 5.31
C ARG A 157 -19.89 -16.45 6.27
N ALA A 158 -19.19 -17.37 6.93
CA ALA A 158 -19.81 -18.30 7.87
C ALA A 158 -20.48 -17.54 9.03
N GLU A 159 -19.85 -16.46 9.51
CA GLU A 159 -20.42 -15.61 10.55
C GLU A 159 -21.70 -14.88 10.10
N LEU A 160 -21.67 -14.26 8.92
CA LEU A 160 -22.83 -13.53 8.39
C LEU A 160 -24.01 -14.47 8.08
N GLU A 161 -23.73 -15.68 7.59
CA GLU A 161 -24.76 -16.69 7.35
C GLU A 161 -25.35 -17.21 8.67
N ALA A 162 -24.51 -17.48 9.68
CA ALA A 162 -24.96 -17.93 11.00
C ALA A 162 -25.84 -16.89 11.72
N THR A 163 -25.63 -15.60 11.45
CA THR A 163 -26.44 -14.50 12.00
C THR A 163 -27.64 -14.12 11.11
N GLY A 164 -27.81 -14.79 9.95
CA GLY A 164 -28.89 -14.51 9.01
C GLY A 164 -28.79 -13.13 8.36
N GLN A 165 -27.58 -12.58 8.23
CA GLN A 165 -27.30 -11.23 7.71
C GLN A 165 -26.31 -11.24 6.54
N PRO A 166 -26.53 -12.06 5.48
CA PRO A 166 -25.61 -12.12 4.35
C PRO A 166 -25.51 -10.75 3.64
N ILE A 167 -24.37 -10.52 2.99
CA ILE A 167 -24.10 -9.37 2.13
C ILE A 167 -23.80 -9.83 0.69
N GLY A 168 -23.70 -8.91 -0.26
CA GLY A 168 -23.38 -9.22 -1.65
C GLY A 168 -22.06 -9.97 -1.81
N MET A 169 -21.94 -10.83 -2.84
CA MET A 169 -20.74 -11.67 -3.03
C MET A 169 -19.48 -10.83 -3.26
N ASN A 170 -19.57 -9.79 -4.09
CA ASN A 170 -18.44 -8.89 -4.34
C ASN A 170 -18.13 -8.03 -3.11
N ASP A 171 -19.15 -7.53 -2.42
CA ASP A 171 -18.99 -6.80 -1.16
C ASP A 171 -18.25 -7.66 -0.12
N LEU A 172 -18.60 -8.94 -0.01
CA LEU A 172 -17.93 -9.88 0.87
C LEU A 172 -16.45 -10.08 0.51
N LEU A 173 -16.12 -10.17 -0.78
CA LEU A 173 -14.73 -10.23 -1.23
C LEU A 173 -13.97 -8.94 -0.93
N ILE A 174 -14.61 -7.77 -1.10
CA ILE A 174 -14.02 -6.46 -0.79
C ILE A 174 -13.78 -6.32 0.73
N ALA A 175 -14.75 -6.75 1.54
CA ALA A 175 -14.64 -6.75 3.00
C ALA A 175 -13.51 -7.67 3.48
N ALA A 176 -13.46 -8.90 2.99
CA ALA A 176 -12.40 -9.84 3.30
C ALA A 176 -11.02 -9.31 2.89
N HIS A 177 -10.94 -8.61 1.76
CA HIS A 177 -9.71 -7.98 1.30
C HIS A 177 -9.26 -6.85 2.23
N ALA A 178 -10.16 -5.94 2.61
CA ALA A 178 -9.86 -4.88 3.57
C ALA A 178 -9.43 -5.45 4.93
N TYR A 179 -10.15 -6.49 5.40
CA TYR A 179 -9.87 -7.17 6.66
C TYR A 179 -8.49 -7.81 6.68
N ALA A 180 -8.14 -8.58 5.64
CA ALA A 180 -6.85 -9.26 5.52
C ALA A 180 -5.66 -8.30 5.48
N LEU A 181 -5.87 -7.10 4.95
CA LEU A 181 -4.84 -6.05 4.86
C LEU A 181 -4.85 -5.09 6.06
N GLY A 182 -5.79 -5.23 7.00
CA GLY A 182 -5.94 -4.30 8.12
C GLY A 182 -6.35 -2.88 7.72
N LEU A 183 -6.95 -2.70 6.54
CA LEU A 183 -7.32 -1.38 6.00
C LEU A 183 -8.73 -0.98 6.43
N THR A 184 -8.97 0.33 6.55
CA THR A 184 -10.31 0.89 6.75
C THR A 184 -11.08 0.89 5.43
N LEU A 185 -12.23 0.21 5.40
CA LEU A 185 -13.08 0.20 4.22
C LEU A 185 -13.90 1.50 4.14
N VAL A 186 -13.75 2.23 3.05
CA VAL A 186 -14.53 3.45 2.80
C VAL A 186 -15.69 3.12 1.87
N THR A 187 -16.92 3.29 2.35
CA THR A 187 -18.14 2.90 1.63
C THR A 187 -19.36 3.70 2.08
N ASN A 188 -20.31 3.89 1.16
CA ASN A 188 -21.65 4.39 1.47
C ASN A 188 -22.63 3.27 1.90
N ASN A 189 -22.22 2.01 1.88
CA ASN A 189 -23.03 0.87 2.30
C ASN A 189 -22.71 0.44 3.75
N THR A 190 -22.48 1.41 4.63
CA THR A 190 -22.00 1.18 6.02
C THR A 190 -22.87 0.20 6.80
N ARG A 191 -24.19 0.21 6.57
CA ARG A 191 -25.14 -0.71 7.22
C ARG A 191 -24.85 -2.19 6.94
N GLU A 192 -24.36 -2.53 5.76
CA GLU A 192 -24.04 -3.92 5.42
C GLU A 192 -22.65 -4.29 5.94
N PHE A 193 -21.65 -3.44 5.72
CA PHE A 193 -20.27 -3.72 6.15
C PHE A 193 -20.07 -3.69 7.67
N SER A 194 -20.84 -2.88 8.40
CA SER A 194 -20.80 -2.84 9.88
C SER A 194 -21.27 -4.12 10.56
N ARG A 195 -21.84 -5.08 9.81
CA ARG A 195 -22.19 -6.41 10.32
C ARG A 195 -20.96 -7.28 10.56
N ILE A 196 -19.82 -6.94 9.95
CA ILE A 196 -18.59 -7.70 10.04
C ILE A 196 -17.82 -7.21 11.27
N ARG A 197 -17.60 -8.10 12.24
CA ARG A 197 -16.88 -7.75 13.47
C ARG A 197 -15.42 -7.38 13.17
N SER A 198 -14.96 -6.30 13.79
CA SER A 198 -13.58 -5.80 13.70
C SER A 198 -13.16 -5.26 12.33
N LEU A 199 -14.09 -5.12 11.37
CA LEU A 199 -13.84 -4.36 10.16
C LEU A 199 -14.05 -2.87 10.42
N ASN A 200 -13.00 -2.07 10.18
CA ASN A 200 -13.12 -0.61 10.26
C ASN A 200 -13.82 -0.09 9.01
N VAL A 201 -14.85 0.74 9.19
CA VAL A 201 -15.68 1.26 8.09
C VAL A 201 -15.89 2.76 8.26
N GLU A 202 -15.69 3.53 7.18
CA GLU A 202 -15.98 4.95 7.12
C GLU A 202 -16.91 5.30 5.94
N ASN A 203 -17.75 6.32 6.13
CA ASN A 203 -18.52 6.92 5.03
C ASN A 203 -18.01 8.33 4.72
N TRP A 204 -17.40 8.52 3.55
CA TRP A 204 -16.91 9.82 3.10
C TRP A 204 -17.93 10.64 2.31
N LEU A 205 -19.17 10.14 2.17
CA LEU A 205 -20.28 10.87 1.56
C LEU A 205 -21.17 11.58 2.59
N GLU A 206 -20.96 11.33 3.88
CA GLU A 206 -21.65 11.97 4.99
C GLU A 206 -20.78 13.07 5.63
N ARG A 207 -21.41 14.00 6.34
CA ARG A 207 -20.74 15.14 7.00
C ARG A 207 -20.36 14.82 8.44
#